data_AF-A0A8T0Q9J6-F1
#
_entry.id   AF-A0A8T0Q9J6-F1
#
_cell.length_a   1.000
_cell.length_b   1.000
_cell.length_c   1.000
_cell.angle_alpha   90.00
_cell.angle_beta   90.00
_cell.angle_gamma   90.00
#
_symmetry.space_group_name_H-M   'P 1'
#
loop_
_entity.id
_entity.type
_entity.pdbx_description
1 polymer ?
#
loop_
_entity_poly.entity_id
_entity_poly.type
_entity_poly.pdbx_seq_one_letter_code
_entity_poly.pdbx_strand_id
1 'polypeptide(L)'
;MAGDDGSGGHTPKDFNECVSQEQLDDAKREMHEVITKAVTEVIIGLKLGEIISTVTDRIDVLEARQQNNQDEDMVYDDQGNIDEAATREARLRRRLRRNTQGMGGTHNHNHNHQQGNQNRVPDDPYAKVKFTIPSFSGYYDAEGYLDWEMTVE
;
A
#
# COMPACT_ATOMS: atom_id res chain seq x y z
N MET A 1 -46.15 48.05 55.24
CA MET A 1 -45.77 46.64 55.45
C MET A 1 -46.86 45.82 54.78
N ALA A 2 -46.75 45.40 53.52
CA ALA A 2 -45.81 44.49 52.85
C ALA A 2 -46.03 43.01 53.22
N GLY A 3 -46.31 42.19 52.20
CA GLY A 3 -46.52 40.75 52.23
C GLY A 3 -47.63 40.38 51.24
N ASP A 4 -47.46 40.66 49.94
CA ASP A 4 -46.69 39.87 48.94
C ASP A 4 -47.32 38.50 48.69
N ASP A 5 -48.21 38.54 47.71
CA ASP A 5 -49.11 37.52 47.24
C ASP A 5 -48.32 36.62 46.27
N GLY A 6 -47.32 35.92 46.81
CA GLY A 6 -46.42 35.03 46.05
C GLY A 6 -47.08 33.72 45.63
N SER A 7 -48.20 33.77 44.89
CA SER A 7 -48.79 32.61 44.21
C SER A 7 -48.51 32.68 42.70
N GLY A 8 -47.23 32.74 42.35
CA GLY A 8 -46.75 32.60 40.98
C GLY A 8 -46.09 31.24 40.80
N GLY A 9 -46.84 30.15 40.97
CA GLY A 9 -46.36 28.81 40.67
C GLY A 9 -46.03 28.72 39.18
N HIS A 10 -44.76 28.93 38.82
CA HIS A 10 -44.28 28.67 37.47
C HIS A 10 -44.25 27.15 37.29
N THR A 11 -45.38 26.58 36.87
CA THR A 11 -45.42 25.22 36.35
C THR A 11 -44.42 25.13 35.21
N PRO A 12 -43.55 24.09 35.15
CA PRO A 12 -42.61 23.93 34.05
C PRO A 12 -43.37 24.00 32.72
N LYS A 13 -42.96 24.92 31.84
CA LYS A 13 -43.58 25.07 30.52
C LYS A 13 -43.52 23.74 29.79
N ASP A 14 -44.65 23.31 29.23
CA ASP A 14 -44.70 22.10 28.42
C ASP A 14 -43.80 22.28 27.17
N PHE A 15 -43.19 21.20 26.69
CA PHE A 15 -42.31 21.26 25.52
C PHE A 15 -43.04 21.81 24.29
N ASN A 16 -44.34 21.52 24.18
CA ASN A 16 -45.21 22.06 23.13
C ASN A 16 -45.43 23.58 23.20
N GLU A 17 -45.12 24.23 24.33
CA GLU A 17 -45.21 25.69 24.49
C GLU A 17 -43.93 26.40 24.01
N CYS A 18 -42.81 25.68 23.91
CA CYS A 18 -41.50 26.26 23.60
C CYS A 18 -41.08 26.05 22.13
N VAL A 19 -41.49 24.93 21.52
CA VAL A 19 -41.22 24.60 20.11
C VAL A 19 -42.39 23.77 19.58
N SER A 20 -42.93 24.12 18.40
CA SER A 20 -44.00 23.31 17.79
C SER A 20 -43.43 22.01 17.22
N GLN A 21 -44.27 20.97 17.16
CA GLN A 21 -43.89 19.69 16.55
C GLN A 21 -43.42 19.87 15.09
N GLU A 22 -44.04 20.78 14.36
CA GLU A 22 -43.66 21.13 12.98
C GLU A 22 -42.25 21.73 12.91
N GLN A 23 -41.91 22.65 13.81
CA GLN A 23 -40.55 23.22 13.91
C GLN A 23 -39.50 22.15 14.21
N LEU A 24 -39.84 21.17 15.06
CA LEU A 24 -38.95 20.07 15.39
C LEU A 24 -38.70 19.16 14.18
N ASP A 25 -39.75 18.85 13.42
CA ASP A 25 -39.64 17.96 12.27
C ASP A 25 -38.96 18.65 11.08
N ASP A 26 -39.15 19.96 10.89
CA ASP A 26 -38.38 20.76 9.95
C ASP A 26 -36.90 20.82 10.32
N ALA A 27 -36.56 21.04 11.60
CA ALA A 27 -35.17 21.05 12.06
C ALA A 27 -34.49 19.69 11.86
N LYS A 28 -35.20 18.57 12.09
CA LYS A 28 -34.68 17.22 11.80
C LYS A 28 -34.42 17.02 10.31
N ARG A 29 -35.35 17.46 9.45
CA ARG A 29 -35.21 17.34 8.00
C ARG A 29 -34.00 18.14 7.51
N GLU A 30 -33.86 19.37 7.97
CA GLU A 30 -32.73 20.24 7.63
C GLU A 30 -31.40 19.62 8.09
N MET A 31 -31.31 19.16 9.34
CA MET A 31 -30.10 18.48 9.83
C MET A 31 -29.78 17.23 9.00
N HIS A 32 -30.77 16.42 8.66
CA HIS A 32 -30.56 15.23 7.83
C HIS A 32 -30.02 15.59 6.45
N GLU A 33 -30.55 16.64 5.82
CA GLU A 33 -30.10 17.12 4.52
C GLU A 33 -28.64 17.62 4.59
N VAL A 34 -28.32 18.44 5.58
CA VAL A 34 -26.97 18.98 5.79
C VAL A 34 -25.95 17.86 6.03
N ILE A 35 -26.28 16.91 6.90
CA ILE A 35 -25.40 15.76 7.19
C ILE A 35 -25.21 14.91 5.93
N THR A 36 -26.30 14.60 5.21
CA THR A 36 -26.23 13.79 4.00
C THR A 36 -25.35 14.47 2.95
N LYS A 37 -25.50 15.78 2.76
CA LYS A 37 -24.70 16.56 1.82
C LYS A 37 -23.22 16.56 2.22
N ALA A 38 -22.92 16.88 3.47
CA ALA A 38 -21.54 16.92 3.97
C ALA A 38 -20.84 15.56 3.85
N VAL A 39 -21.53 14.48 4.22
CA VAL A 39 -21.00 13.10 4.08
C VAL A 39 -20.77 12.76 2.61
N THR A 40 -21.70 13.11 1.72
CA THR A 40 -21.57 12.85 0.28
C THR A 40 -20.38 13.60 -0.33
N GLU A 41 -20.20 14.88 0.01
CA GLU A 41 -19.07 15.69 -0.45
C GLU A 41 -17.73 15.09 0.00
N VAL A 42 -17.62 14.64 1.25
CA VAL A 42 -16.43 13.97 1.76
C VAL A 42 -16.17 12.67 1.01
N ILE A 43 -17.18 11.82 0.81
CA ILE A 43 -17.03 10.55 0.09
C ILE A 43 -16.58 10.77 -1.35
N ILE A 44 -17.12 11.77 -2.04
CA ILE A 44 -16.67 12.15 -3.39
C ILE A 44 -15.22 12.65 -3.34
N GLY A 45 -14.87 13.47 -2.36
CA GLY A 45 -13.52 14.01 -2.17
C GLY A 45 -12.45 12.95 -1.90
N LEU A 46 -12.81 11.83 -1.29
CA LEU A 46 -11.91 10.69 -1.08
C LEU A 46 -11.53 9.97 -2.39
N LYS A 47 -12.21 10.25 -3.51
CA LYS A 47 -11.90 9.70 -4.84
C LYS A 47 -11.72 8.18 -4.85
N LEU A 48 -12.48 7.47 -4.02
CA LEU A 48 -12.32 6.03 -3.83
C LEU A 48 -12.49 5.25 -5.14
N GLY A 49 -13.35 5.72 -6.06
CA GLY A 49 -13.49 5.10 -7.39
C GLY A 49 -12.22 5.15 -8.24
N GLU A 50 -11.46 6.25 -8.19
CA GLU A 50 -10.19 6.41 -8.91
C GLU A 50 -9.11 5.48 -8.33
N ILE A 51 -9.05 5.39 -6.99
CA ILE A 51 -8.14 4.49 -6.28
C ILE A 51 -8.47 3.03 -6.60
N ILE A 52 -9.75 2.64 -6.51
CA ILE A 52 -10.18 1.27 -6.80
C ILE A 52 -9.85 0.92 -8.24
N SER A 53 -10.17 1.78 -9.22
CA SER A 53 -9.82 1.55 -10.62
C SER A 53 -8.32 1.32 -10.80
N THR A 54 -7.48 2.18 -10.21
CA THR A 54 -6.02 2.07 -10.30
C THR A 54 -5.51 0.76 -9.69
N VAL A 55 -6.10 0.33 -8.58
CA VAL A 55 -5.74 -0.94 -7.93
C VAL A 55 -6.17 -2.11 -8.79
N THR A 56 -7.39 -2.10 -9.35
CA THR A 56 -7.88 -3.14 -10.26
C THR A 56 -6.99 -3.27 -11.49
N ASP A 57 -6.67 -2.16 -12.16
CA ASP A 57 -5.79 -2.17 -13.34
C ASP A 57 -4.42 -2.79 -13.01
N ARG A 58 -3.88 -2.49 -11.82
CA ARG A 58 -2.61 -3.07 -11.36
C ARG A 58 -2.72 -4.55 -11.05
N ILE A 59 -3.84 -4.99 -10.50
CA ILE A 59 -4.11 -6.41 -10.25
C ILE A 59 -4.15 -7.15 -11.59
N ASP A 60 -4.90 -6.66 -12.58
CA ASP A 60 -4.98 -7.28 -13.91
C ASP A 60 -3.59 -7.41 -14.56
N VAL A 61 -2.77 -6.36 -14.47
CA VAL A 61 -1.38 -6.39 -14.97
C VAL A 61 -0.52 -7.43 -14.22
N LEU A 62 -0.68 -7.54 -12.90
CA LEU A 62 0.07 -8.50 -12.10
C LEU A 62 -0.38 -9.94 -12.36
N GLU A 63 -1.67 -10.19 -12.50
CA GLU A 63 -2.23 -11.50 -12.83
C GLU A 63 -1.76 -11.95 -14.23
N ALA A 64 -1.81 -11.06 -15.23
CA ALA A 64 -1.30 -11.34 -16.56
C ALA A 64 0.21 -11.64 -16.55
N ARG A 65 1.00 -10.95 -15.71
CA ARG A 65 2.42 -11.27 -15.52
C ARG A 65 2.61 -12.61 -14.83
N GLN A 66 1.81 -12.94 -13.83
CA GLN A 66 1.93 -14.20 -13.10
C GLN A 66 1.69 -15.39 -14.03
N GLN A 67 0.65 -15.34 -14.87
CA GLN A 67 0.36 -16.36 -15.87
C GLN A 67 1.53 -16.57 -16.84
N ASN A 68 2.10 -15.49 -17.39
CA ASN A 68 3.24 -15.58 -18.30
C ASN A 68 4.53 -16.09 -17.63
N ASN A 69 4.71 -15.89 -16.32
CA ASN A 69 5.89 -16.38 -15.58
C ASN A 69 5.74 -17.81 -15.08
N GLN A 70 4.55 -18.42 -15.15
CA GLN A 70 4.38 -19.81 -14.74
C GLN A 70 5.03 -20.78 -15.73
N ASP A 71 5.02 -20.46 -17.03
CA ASP A 71 5.47 -21.36 -18.10
C ASP A 71 6.99 -21.36 -18.34
N GLU A 72 7.71 -20.27 -18.02
CA GLU A 72 9.13 -20.16 -18.39
C GLU A 72 10.11 -20.91 -17.48
N ASP A 73 9.70 -21.26 -16.26
CA ASP A 73 10.58 -21.88 -15.26
C ASP A 73 10.11 -23.29 -14.85
N MET A 74 9.14 -23.87 -15.57
CA MET A 74 8.73 -25.26 -15.35
C MET A 74 9.85 -26.21 -15.78
N VAL A 75 10.35 -26.98 -14.82
CA VAL A 75 11.28 -28.07 -15.08
C VAL A 75 10.49 -29.36 -15.13
N TYR A 76 10.65 -30.11 -16.21
CA TYR A 76 10.00 -31.41 -16.37
C TYR A 76 11.00 -32.53 -16.06
N ASP A 77 10.53 -33.57 -15.39
CA ASP A 77 11.31 -34.78 -15.13
C ASP A 77 11.44 -35.67 -16.40
N ASP A 78 12.13 -36.80 -16.26
CA ASP A 78 12.34 -37.76 -17.36
C ASP A 78 11.05 -38.43 -17.86
N GLN A 79 9.96 -38.33 -17.09
CA GLN A 79 8.64 -38.85 -17.41
C GLN A 79 7.73 -37.78 -18.03
N GLY A 80 8.20 -36.53 -18.12
CA GLY A 80 7.46 -35.39 -18.65
C GLY A 80 6.45 -34.79 -17.67
N ASN A 81 6.53 -35.13 -16.38
CA ASN A 81 5.75 -34.47 -15.32
C ASN A 81 6.50 -33.22 -14.83
N ILE A 82 5.77 -32.28 -14.22
CA ILE A 82 6.39 -31.10 -13.62
C ILE A 82 7.15 -31.55 -12.37
N ASP A 83 8.46 -31.36 -12.37
CA ASP A 83 9.29 -31.48 -11.17
C ASP A 83 9.11 -30.18 -10.36
N GLU A 84 8.23 -30.24 -9.36
CA GLU A 84 7.93 -29.10 -8.48
C GLU A 84 9.17 -28.60 -7.72
N ALA A 85 10.08 -29.50 -7.33
CA ALA A 85 11.28 -29.15 -6.59
C ALA A 85 12.27 -28.40 -7.48
N ALA A 86 12.54 -28.93 -8.68
CA ALA A 86 13.43 -28.30 -9.65
C ALA A 86 12.82 -27.00 -10.21
N THR A 87 11.50 -26.95 -10.41
CA THR A 87 10.77 -25.73 -10.80
C THR A 87 10.91 -24.64 -9.74
N ARG A 88 10.74 -24.99 -8.46
CA ARG A 88 10.92 -24.06 -7.33
C ARG A 88 12.36 -23.54 -7.25
N GLU A 89 13.35 -24.42 -7.42
CA GLU A 89 14.76 -24.04 -7.42
C GLU A 89 15.13 -23.14 -8.60
N ALA A 90 14.61 -23.43 -9.81
CA ALA A 90 14.81 -22.61 -11.00
C ALA A 90 14.26 -21.19 -10.81
N ARG A 91 13.04 -21.07 -10.26
CA ARG A 91 12.42 -19.79 -9.90
C ARG A 91 13.26 -19.02 -8.89
N LEU A 92 13.75 -19.68 -7.84
CA LEU A 92 14.60 -19.05 -6.82
C LEU A 92 15.91 -18.53 -7.42
N ARG A 93 16.60 -19.33 -8.23
CA ARG A 93 17.84 -18.93 -8.91
C ARG A 93 17.62 -17.73 -9.83
N ARG A 94 16.50 -17.68 -10.55
CA ARG A 94 16.13 -16.53 -11.40
C ARG A 94 15.91 -15.26 -10.57
N ARG A 95 15.17 -15.34 -9.45
CA ARG A 95 14.95 -14.20 -8.54
C ARG A 95 16.27 -13.66 -8.00
N LEU A 96 17.15 -14.54 -7.51
CA LEU A 96 18.49 -14.15 -7.02
C LEU A 96 19.33 -13.48 -8.13
N ARG A 97 19.32 -14.01 -9.36
CA ARG A 97 20.01 -13.37 -10.50
C ARG A 97 19.47 -11.99 -10.82
N ARG A 98 18.15 -11.78 -10.76
CA ARG A 98 17.54 -10.47 -11.01
C ARG A 98 17.82 -9.48 -9.88
N ASN A 99 17.81 -9.93 -8.63
CA ASN A 99 18.11 -9.08 -7.47
C ASN A 99 19.60 -8.67 -7.42
N THR A 100 20.48 -9.50 -7.95
CA THR A 100 21.92 -9.20 -8.07
C THR A 100 22.28 -8.39 -9.33
N GLN A 101 21.38 -8.30 -10.32
CA GLN A 101 21.56 -7.44 -11.50
C GLN A 101 21.52 -5.97 -11.08
N GLY A 102 22.64 -5.26 -11.27
CA GLY A 102 22.81 -3.87 -10.86
C GLY A 102 23.52 -3.69 -9.51
N MET A 103 23.71 -4.76 -8.73
CA MET A 103 24.56 -4.75 -7.53
C MET A 103 26.05 -4.96 -7.86
N GLY A 104 26.50 -4.48 -9.03
CA GLY A 104 27.82 -4.70 -9.62
C GLY A 104 28.98 -4.23 -8.74
N GLY A 105 29.31 -5.03 -7.72
CA GLY A 105 30.61 -5.01 -7.08
C GLY A 105 31.63 -5.45 -8.12
N THR A 106 32.64 -4.62 -8.32
CA THR A 106 33.77 -4.83 -9.21
C THR A 106 34.44 -6.16 -8.87
N HIS A 107 34.00 -7.25 -9.51
CA HIS A 107 34.72 -8.51 -9.46
C HIS A 107 35.94 -8.32 -10.33
N ASN A 108 37.01 -7.83 -9.68
CA ASN A 108 38.36 -7.88 -10.20
C ASN A 108 38.74 -9.36 -10.36
N HIS A 109 38.29 -9.98 -11.44
CA HIS A 109 38.96 -11.13 -12.02
C HIS A 109 40.25 -10.60 -12.63
N ASN A 110 41.24 -10.50 -11.74
CA ASN A 110 42.60 -10.12 -12.05
C ASN A 110 43.23 -11.24 -12.88
N HIS A 111 43.01 -11.21 -14.19
CA HIS A 111 43.94 -11.81 -15.14
C HIS A 111 44.11 -10.84 -16.30
N ASN A 112 45.27 -10.17 -16.27
CA ASN A 112 46.07 -9.77 -17.43
C ASN A 112 45.30 -9.57 -18.73
N HIS A 113 45.14 -8.32 -19.16
CA HIS A 113 45.91 -7.81 -20.29
C HIS A 113 45.48 -6.37 -20.63
N GLN A 114 46.50 -5.53 -20.83
CA GLN A 114 46.50 -4.36 -21.71
C GLN A 114 45.81 -3.08 -21.20
N GLN A 115 46.66 -2.25 -20.59
CA GLN A 115 46.82 -0.82 -20.86
C GLN A 115 45.76 -0.17 -21.76
N GLY A 116 44.99 0.73 -21.17
CA GLY A 116 44.17 1.70 -21.89
C GLY A 116 43.55 2.67 -20.90
N ASN A 117 44.22 3.81 -20.68
CA ASN A 117 43.70 4.92 -19.89
C ASN A 117 42.38 5.43 -20.49
N GLN A 118 41.26 4.97 -19.96
CA GLN A 118 39.96 5.60 -20.13
C GLN A 118 39.26 5.54 -18.77
N ASN A 119 39.18 6.69 -18.11
CA ASN A 119 38.23 6.97 -17.04
C ASN A 119 36.79 6.88 -17.56
N ARG A 120 36.38 5.71 -18.06
CA ARG A 120 34.98 5.37 -18.30
C ARG A 120 34.42 5.00 -16.94
N VAL A 121 34.07 6.03 -16.18
CA VAL A 121 32.95 5.95 -15.26
C VAL A 121 31.82 5.31 -16.08
N PRO A 122 31.22 4.18 -15.66
CA PRO A 122 30.03 3.70 -16.31
C PRO A 122 29.02 4.85 -16.31
N ASP A 123 28.51 5.26 -17.48
CA ASP A 123 27.32 6.12 -17.61
C ASP A 123 26.07 5.35 -17.15
N ASP A 124 26.19 4.67 -16.01
CA ASP A 124 25.09 4.08 -15.29
C ASP A 124 24.45 5.23 -14.49
N PRO A 125 23.23 5.65 -14.84
CA PRO A 125 22.52 6.70 -14.11
C PRO A 125 22.31 6.35 -12.63
N TYR A 126 22.45 5.08 -12.24
CA TYR A 126 22.31 4.60 -10.87
C TYR A 126 23.65 4.45 -10.13
N ALA A 127 24.81 4.49 -10.81
CA ALA A 127 26.12 4.38 -10.14
C ALA A 127 26.42 5.56 -9.19
N LYS A 128 25.71 6.68 -9.35
CA LYS A 128 25.79 7.85 -8.46
C LYS A 128 24.75 7.84 -7.34
N VAL A 129 23.77 6.94 -7.39
CA VAL A 129 22.68 6.88 -6.40
C VAL A 129 23.17 6.08 -5.19
N LYS A 130 23.53 6.79 -4.12
CA LYS A 130 23.86 6.18 -2.84
C LYS A 130 22.57 5.96 -2.05
N PHE A 131 22.08 4.74 -2.02
CA PHE A 131 21.03 4.35 -1.08
C PHE A 131 21.61 4.34 0.33
N THR A 132 21.06 5.18 1.20
CA THR A 132 21.40 5.18 2.64
C THR A 132 20.23 4.52 3.36
N ILE A 133 20.47 3.37 3.97
CA ILE A 133 19.47 2.73 4.83
C ILE A 133 19.39 3.57 6.11
N PRO A 134 18.21 4.11 6.47
CA PRO A 134 18.05 4.84 7.72
C PRO A 134 18.43 3.94 8.91
N SER A 135 19.10 4.50 9.91
CA SER A 135 19.34 3.77 11.14
C SER A 135 18.00 3.45 11.80
N PHE A 136 17.71 2.17 11.99
CA PHE A 136 16.58 1.70 12.79
C PHE A 136 17.12 0.92 14.01
N SER A 137 16.42 0.99 15.13
CA SER A 137 16.74 0.19 16.30
C SER A 137 16.24 -1.24 16.08
N GLY A 138 17.10 -2.12 15.56
CA GLY A 138 16.80 -3.53 15.33
C GLY A 138 18.04 -4.29 14.89
N TYR A 139 18.10 -5.58 15.23
CA TYR A 139 19.13 -6.47 14.72
C TYR A 139 18.87 -6.73 13.23
N TYR A 140 19.80 -6.33 12.37
CA TYR A 140 19.74 -6.62 10.94
C TYR A 140 20.23 -8.04 10.69
N ASP A 141 19.28 -8.97 10.64
CA ASP A 141 19.54 -10.35 10.21
C ASP A 141 19.34 -10.45 8.70
N ALA A 142 20.43 -10.31 7.95
CA ALA A 142 20.38 -10.40 6.49
C ALA A 142 19.82 -11.76 6.02
N GLU A 143 20.09 -12.85 6.76
CA GLU A 143 19.61 -14.19 6.42
C GLU A 143 18.13 -14.34 6.75
N GLY A 144 17.68 -13.81 7.90
CA GLY A 144 16.25 -13.72 8.23
C GLY A 144 15.45 -12.88 7.20
N TYR A 145 16.08 -11.85 6.63
CA TYR A 145 15.56 -11.08 5.49
C TYR A 145 15.67 -11.81 4.13
N LEU A 146 16.23 -13.01 4.06
CA LEU A 146 16.12 -13.84 2.85
C LEU A 146 15.07 -14.94 3.07
N ASP A 147 14.94 -15.44 4.29
CA ASP A 147 13.96 -16.47 4.65
C ASP A 147 12.50 -15.98 4.54
N TRP A 148 12.19 -14.75 4.95
CA TRP A 148 10.82 -14.21 4.77
C TRP A 148 10.43 -14.06 3.28
N GLU A 149 11.36 -13.74 2.37
CA GLU A 149 11.09 -13.71 0.92
C GLU A 149 10.92 -15.13 0.34
N MET A 150 11.50 -16.16 0.98
CA MET A 150 11.31 -17.55 0.59
C MET A 150 10.00 -18.16 1.13
N THR A 151 9.40 -17.60 2.19
CA THR A 151 8.23 -18.18 2.87
C THR A 151 6.88 -17.60 2.40
N VAL A 152 6.88 -16.47 1.67
CA VAL A 152 5.66 -15.89 1.10
C VAL A 152 5.35 -16.59 -0.25
N GLU A 153 4.53 -17.64 -0.21
CA GLU A 153 3.89 -18.29 -1.37
C GLU A 153 2.55 -17.64 -1.74
#